data_AF-A0A251V905-F1
#
_entry.id   AF-A0A251V905-F1
#
_cell.length_a   1.000
_cell.length_b   1.000
_cell.length_c   1.000
_cell.angle_alpha   90.00
_cell.angle_beta   90.00
_cell.angle_gamma   90.00
#
_symmetry.space_group_name_H-M   'P 1'
#
loop_
_entity.id
_entity.type
_entity.pdbx_description
1 polymer ?
#
loop_
_entity_poly.entity_id
_entity_poly.type
_entity_poly.pdbx_seq_one_letter_code
_entity_poly.pdbx_strand_id
1 'polypeptide(L)'
;MYSFIFGLMKADEVADEVNSWAKEQTHGVIKEVITDKEVTDGTMLILANAIYFKGTWTQPFETSLTEEGDFHLLNGNKVKVPFMTNYENQFVHEYDDFKVLGLPYSQGPDKRKFTM
;
A
#
# COMPACT_ATOMS: atom_id res chain seq x y z
N MET A 1 -7.65 10.43 -12.67
CA MET A 1 -7.56 11.62 -13.54
C MET A 1 -6.11 11.73 -13.97
N TYR A 2 -5.81 11.60 -15.27
CA TYR A 2 -4.44 11.69 -15.78
C TYR A 2 -4.02 13.16 -15.79
N SER A 3 -2.90 13.51 -15.15
CA SER A 3 -2.25 14.81 -15.33
C SER A 3 -1.15 14.66 -16.37
N PHE A 4 -1.17 15.51 -17.40
CA PHE A 4 -0.11 15.60 -18.41
C PHE A 4 0.61 16.93 -18.20
N ILE A 5 1.85 16.88 -17.74
CA ILE A 5 2.70 18.06 -17.53
C ILE A 5 3.58 18.23 -18.77
N PHE A 6 3.40 19.34 -19.51
CA PHE A 6 4.18 19.67 -20.70
C PHE A 6 5.15 20.84 -20.43
N GLY A 7 6.45 20.55 -20.44
CA GLY A 7 7.48 21.31 -21.17
C GLY A 7 7.88 22.75 -20.78
N LEU A 8 7.47 23.32 -19.64
CA LEU A 8 7.85 24.71 -19.28
C LEU A 8 8.39 24.93 -17.86
N MET A 9 8.54 23.88 -17.06
CA MET A 9 8.99 23.96 -15.66
C MET A 9 10.38 23.37 -15.46
N LYS A 10 11.12 23.82 -14.45
CA LYS A 10 12.39 23.19 -14.07
C LYS A 10 12.16 21.78 -13.54
N ALA A 11 13.18 20.93 -13.61
CA ALA A 11 13.09 19.53 -13.19
C ALA A 11 12.59 19.34 -11.74
N ASP A 12 13.03 20.19 -10.82
CA ASP A 12 12.58 20.23 -9.43
C ASP A 12 11.10 20.63 -9.30
N GLU A 13 10.67 21.65 -10.04
CA GLU A 13 9.27 22.09 -10.08
C GLU A 13 8.33 20.99 -10.62
N VAL A 14 8.77 20.23 -11.63
CA VAL A 14 8.00 19.09 -12.17
C VAL A 14 7.89 17.96 -11.15
N ALA A 15 8.97 17.65 -10.42
CA ALA A 15 8.95 16.63 -9.37
C ALA A 15 7.96 17.01 -8.26
N ASP A 16 7.99 18.26 -7.83
CA ASP A 16 7.07 18.81 -6.83
C ASP A 16 5.60 18.75 -7.29
N GLU A 17 5.33 19.05 -8.56
CA GLU A 17 3.99 18.99 -9.13
C GLU A 17 3.45 17.54 -9.14
N VAL A 18 4.25 16.57 -9.61
CA VAL A 18 3.86 15.15 -9.64
C VAL A 18 3.63 14.63 -8.22
N ASN A 19 4.51 14.96 -7.27
CA ASN A 19 4.37 14.53 -5.88
C ASN A 19 3.17 15.18 -5.19
N SER A 20 2.91 16.45 -5.47
CA SER A 20 1.73 17.15 -4.98
C SER A 20 0.44 16.53 -5.51
N TRP A 21 0.40 16.20 -6.81
CA TRP A 21 -0.69 15.45 -7.41
C TRP A 21 -0.90 14.09 -6.71
N ALA A 22 0.16 13.31 -6.54
CA ALA A 22 0.05 11.99 -5.92
C ALA A 22 -0.45 12.08 -4.47
N LYS A 23 0.06 13.06 -3.72
CA LYS A 23 -0.36 13.36 -2.36
C LYS A 23 -1.84 13.73 -2.30
N GLU A 24 -2.31 14.59 -3.19
CA GLU A 24 -3.73 14.97 -3.25
C GLU A 24 -4.61 13.77 -3.61
N GLN A 25 -4.29 13.05 -4.68
CA GLN A 25 -5.09 11.93 -5.16
C GLN A 25 -5.13 10.74 -4.18
N THR A 26 -4.12 10.61 -3.32
CA THR A 26 -4.03 9.53 -2.33
C THR A 26 -4.35 9.97 -0.91
N HIS A 27 -4.98 11.14 -0.74
CA HIS A 27 -5.35 11.69 0.57
C HIS A 27 -4.17 11.79 1.55
N GLY A 28 -2.99 12.12 1.02
CA GLY A 28 -1.76 12.34 1.77
C GLY A 28 -0.95 11.08 2.09
N VAL A 29 -1.40 9.89 1.64
CA VAL A 29 -0.72 8.63 1.95
C VAL A 29 0.55 8.45 1.12
N ILE A 30 0.46 8.63 -0.20
CA ILE A 30 1.63 8.59 -1.09
C ILE A 30 2.11 10.03 -1.28
N LYS A 31 3.22 10.38 -0.62
CA LYS A 31 3.76 11.75 -0.61
C LYS A 31 4.79 12.01 -1.70
N GLU A 32 5.44 10.94 -2.16
CA GLU A 32 6.55 10.99 -3.09
C GLU A 32 6.42 9.79 -4.03
N VAL A 33 6.29 10.08 -5.33
CA VAL A 33 6.25 9.11 -6.42
C VAL A 33 7.53 9.19 -7.25
N ILE A 34 8.09 10.40 -7.38
CA ILE A 34 9.37 10.64 -8.04
C ILE A 34 10.23 11.57 -7.19
N THR A 35 11.54 11.40 -7.28
CA THR A 35 12.54 12.25 -6.64
C THR A 35 13.02 13.33 -7.61
N ASP A 36 13.57 14.43 -7.07
CA ASP A 36 14.19 15.51 -7.83
C ASP A 36 15.32 15.04 -8.77
N LYS A 37 15.98 13.92 -8.44
CA LYS A 37 17.05 13.31 -9.24
C LYS A 37 16.56 12.48 -10.43
N GLU A 38 15.27 12.11 -10.45
CA GLU A 38 14.68 11.30 -11.52
C GLU A 38 14.15 12.15 -12.68
N VAL A 39 14.00 13.46 -12.47
CA VAL A 39 13.66 14.43 -13.51
C VAL A 39 14.90 15.24 -13.86
N THR A 40 15.16 15.39 -15.15
CA THR A 40 16.29 16.19 -15.67
C THR A 40 15.78 17.14 -16.75
N ASP A 41 16.59 18.12 -17.14
CA ASP A 41 16.27 19.02 -18.26
C ASP A 41 16.05 18.28 -19.59
N GLY A 42 16.51 17.03 -19.71
CA GLY A 42 16.28 16.15 -20.86
C GLY A 42 15.00 15.29 -20.77
N THR A 43 14.26 15.34 -19.66
CA THR A 43 13.06 14.53 -19.46
C THR A 43 11.92 15.07 -20.32
N MET A 44 11.56 14.34 -21.38
CA MET A 44 10.53 14.77 -22.33
C MET A 44 9.10 14.37 -21.93
N LEU A 45 8.93 13.31 -21.13
CA LEU A 45 7.62 12.78 -20.75
C LEU A 45 7.72 12.05 -19.40
N ILE A 46 6.73 12.28 -18.55
CA ILE A 46 6.52 11.53 -17.31
C ILE A 46 5.12 10.90 -17.36
N LEU A 47 5.03 9.61 -17.05
CA LEU A 47 3.76 8.93 -16.80
C LEU A 47 3.75 8.42 -15.37
N ALA A 48 3.02 9.13 -14.50
CA ALA A 48 2.91 8.78 -13.08
C ALA A 48 1.61 8.01 -12.79
N ASN A 49 1.67 7.05 -11.86
CA ASN A 49 0.53 6.35 -11.32
C ASN A 49 0.71 6.18 -9.80
N ALA A 50 -0.36 6.40 -9.04
CA ALA A 50 -0.39 6.19 -7.60
C ALA A 50 -1.67 5.44 -7.24
N ILE A 51 -1.53 4.29 -6.56
CA ILE A 51 -2.66 3.46 -6.13
C ILE A 51 -2.60 3.30 -4.61
N TYR A 52 -3.65 3.76 -3.93
CA TYR A 52 -3.84 3.56 -2.50
C TYR A 52 -5.12 2.76 -2.24
N PHE A 53 -5.00 1.76 -1.37
CA PHE A 53 -6.12 0.93 -0.96
C PHE A 53 -6.19 0.85 0.56
N LYS A 54 -7.37 1.13 1.11
CA LYS A 54 -7.70 0.92 2.52
C LYS A 54 -9.10 0.32 2.60
N GLY A 55 -9.16 -0.95 2.94
CA GLY A 55 -10.41 -1.69 3.13
C GLY A 55 -10.61 -2.07 4.59
N THR A 56 -11.87 -2.15 4.99
CA THR A 56 -12.26 -2.77 6.27
C THR A 56 -12.39 -4.27 6.05
N TRP A 57 -11.84 -5.10 6.94
CA TRP A 57 -12.06 -6.55 6.89
C TRP A 57 -13.55 -6.90 7.01
N THR A 58 -13.97 -8.03 6.44
CA THR A 58 -15.32 -8.57 6.70
C THR A 58 -15.45 -9.04 8.14
N GLN A 59 -14.36 -9.63 8.67
CA GLN A 59 -14.21 -9.97 10.08
C GLN A 59 -13.02 -9.17 10.64
N PRO A 60 -13.25 -8.06 11.34
CA PRO A 60 -12.17 -7.25 11.91
C PRO A 60 -11.50 -7.97 13.08
N PHE A 61 -10.23 -7.65 13.32
CA PHE A 61 -9.49 -8.11 14.48
C PHE A 61 -9.83 -7.25 15.70
N GLU A 62 -9.99 -7.88 16.86
CA GLU A 62 -10.13 -7.15 18.12
C GLU A 62 -8.78 -6.55 18.52
N THR A 63 -8.72 -5.24 18.66
CA THR A 63 -7.48 -4.54 19.01
C THR A 63 -6.95 -4.93 20.38
N SER A 64 -7.82 -5.34 21.32
CA SER A 64 -7.45 -5.86 22.63
C SER A 64 -6.73 -7.20 22.59
N LEU A 65 -6.84 -7.95 21.50
CA LEU A 65 -6.14 -9.22 21.28
C LEU A 65 -4.83 -9.05 20.52
N THR A 66 -4.43 -7.80 20.23
CA THR A 66 -3.15 -7.51 19.58
C THR A 66 -2.04 -7.49 20.62
N GLU A 67 -1.06 -8.38 20.46
CA GLU A 67 0.03 -8.57 21.42
C GLU A 67 1.40 -8.63 20.73
N GLU A 68 2.46 -8.30 21.46
CA GLU A 68 3.84 -8.33 20.96
C GLU A 68 4.36 -9.77 20.80
N GLY A 69 4.64 -10.17 19.55
CA GLY A 69 5.17 -11.49 19.19
C GLY A 69 6.56 -11.40 18.55
N ASP A 70 7.25 -12.53 18.45
CA ASP A 70 8.52 -12.62 17.72
C ASP A 70 8.25 -12.76 16.21
N PHE A 71 8.71 -11.79 15.42
CA PHE A 71 8.83 -11.95 13.96
C PHE A 71 10.25 -12.35 13.58
N HIS A 72 10.37 -13.39 12.76
CA HIS A 72 11.64 -13.96 12.32
C HIS A 72 12.10 -13.29 11.03
N LEU A 73 13.21 -12.56 11.08
CA LEU A 73 13.81 -11.90 9.93
C LEU A 73 14.58 -12.90 9.06
N LEU A 74 14.77 -12.56 7.78
CA LEU A 74 15.52 -13.39 6.82
C LEU A 74 16.98 -13.65 7.22
N ASN A 75 17.58 -12.77 8.03
CA ASN A 75 18.94 -12.92 8.56
C ASN A 75 19.01 -13.79 9.84
N GLY A 76 17.89 -14.39 10.27
CA GLY A 76 17.80 -15.23 11.47
C GLY A 76 17.57 -14.46 12.78
N ASN A 77 17.63 -13.12 12.77
CA ASN A 77 17.32 -12.33 13.95
C ASN A 77 15.81 -12.27 14.21
N LYS A 78 15.44 -11.91 15.44
CA LYS A 78 14.05 -11.71 15.86
C LYS A 78 13.80 -10.26 16.22
N VAL A 79 12.61 -9.76 15.90
CA VAL A 79 12.09 -8.47 16.36
C VAL A 79 10.74 -8.65 17.00
N LYS A 80 10.43 -7.82 18.00
CA LYS A 80 9.08 -7.75 18.59
C LYS A 80 8.20 -6.86 17.73
N VAL A 81 7.05 -7.37 17.32
CA VAL A 81 6.03 -6.62 16.58
C VAL A 81 4.63 -6.98 17.07
N PRO A 82 3.64 -6.08 16.94
CA PRO A 82 2.26 -6.37 17.28
C PRO A 82 1.65 -7.36 16.28
N PHE A 83 1.24 -8.53 16.75
CA PHE A 83 0.50 -9.52 15.97
C PHE A 83 -1.00 -9.40 16.26
N MET A 84 -1.80 -9.27 15.21
CA MET A 84 -3.25 -9.32 15.31
C MET A 84 -3.72 -10.79 15.41
N THR A 85 -4.70 -11.07 16.27
CA THR A 85 -5.24 -12.42 16.46
C THR A 85 -6.76 -12.42 16.32
N ASN A 86 -7.30 -13.46 15.69
CA ASN A 86 -8.72 -13.73 15.59
C ASN A 86 -8.94 -15.24 15.73
N TYR A 87 -9.93 -15.65 16.51
CA TYR A 87 -10.28 -17.05 16.77
C TYR A 87 -11.46 -17.56 15.94
N GLU A 88 -12.04 -16.72 15.08
CA GLU A 88 -13.09 -17.08 14.12
C GLU A 88 -12.55 -17.95 12.98
N ASN A 89 -13.45 -18.69 12.32
CA ASN A 89 -13.10 -19.51 11.17
C ASN A 89 -12.50 -18.67 10.02
N GLN A 90 -11.29 -19.00 9.60
CA GLN A 90 -10.57 -18.32 8.51
C GLN A 90 -10.46 -19.19 7.26
N PHE A 91 -10.31 -18.55 6.10
CA PHE A 91 -10.04 -19.25 4.84
C PHE A 91 -8.55 -19.62 4.78
N VAL A 92 -8.21 -20.81 5.27
CA VAL A 92 -6.84 -21.33 5.27
C VAL A 92 -6.76 -22.59 4.43
N HIS A 93 -5.73 -22.66 3.59
CA HIS A 93 -5.33 -23.88 2.90
C HIS A 93 -3.88 -24.20 3.20
N GLU A 94 -3.57 -25.46 3.45
CA GLU A 94 -2.23 -25.95 3.78
C GLU A 94 -1.70 -26.82 2.65
N TYR A 95 -0.48 -26.53 2.23
CA TYR A 95 0.34 -27.31 1.31
C TYR A 95 1.56 -27.85 2.08
N ASP A 96 2.31 -28.76 1.47
CA ASP A 96 3.45 -29.42 2.13
C ASP A 96 4.48 -28.44 2.71
N ASP A 97 4.77 -27.35 1.99
CA ASP A 97 5.83 -26.39 2.35
C ASP A 97 5.30 -25.02 2.82
N PHE A 98 4.01 -24.74 2.65
CA PHE A 98 3.45 -23.41 2.93
C PHE A 98 1.94 -23.43 3.20
N LYS A 99 1.45 -22.33 3.77
CA LYS A 99 0.02 -22.11 4.01
C LYS A 99 -0.44 -20.84 3.29
N VAL A 100 -1.68 -20.83 2.84
CA VAL A 100 -2.35 -19.68 2.23
C VAL A 100 -3.51 -19.28 3.13
N LEU A 101 -3.56 -18.00 3.49
CA LEU A 101 -4.64 -17.38 4.25
C LEU A 101 -5.34 -16.36 3.34
N GLY A 102 -6.67 -16.36 3.32
CA GLY A 102 -7.48 -15.36 2.66
C GLY A 102 -8.30 -14.54 3.66
N LEU A 103 -8.12 -13.22 3.66
CA LEU A 103 -8.84 -12.26 4.49
C LEU A 103 -9.71 -11.35 3.60
N PRO A 104 -11.03 -11.58 3.53
CA PRO A 104 -11.90 -10.79 2.66
C PRO A 104 -12.16 -9.39 3.22
N TYR A 105 -12.17 -8.39 2.35
CA TYR A 105 -12.62 -7.04 2.69
C TYR A 105 -14.16 -6.94 2.61
N SER A 106 -14.72 -6.10 3.49
CA SER A 106 -16.12 -5.71 3.49
C SER A 106 -16.49 -5.06 2.16
N GLN A 107 -17.51 -5.59 1.49
CA GLN A 107 -17.94 -5.15 0.16
C GLN A 107 -18.90 -3.96 0.20
N GLY A 108 -19.75 -3.88 1.23
CA GLY A 108 -20.83 -2.90 1.28
C GLY A 108 -21.70 -2.97 0.01
N PRO A 109 -22.03 -1.84 -0.65
CA PRO A 109 -22.80 -1.83 -1.90
C PRO A 109 -21.96 -2.14 -3.16
N ASP A 110 -20.64 -2.31 -3.03
CA ASP A 110 -19.76 -2.60 -4.17
C ASP A 110 -19.98 -4.03 -4.67
N LYS A 111 -19.91 -4.22 -6.00
CA LYS A 111 -20.01 -5.55 -6.64
C LYS A 111 -18.67 -6.28 -6.66
N ARG A 112 -17.56 -5.55 -6.49
CA ARG A 112 -16.20 -6.11 -6.50
C ARG A 112 -15.91 -6.82 -5.20
N LYS A 113 -15.21 -7.95 -5.28
CA LYS A 113 -14.78 -8.72 -4.11
C LYS A 113 -13.26 -8.67 -4.01
N PHE A 114 -12.75 -8.07 -2.94
CA PHE A 114 -11.32 -8.03 -2.66
C PHE A 114 -11.00 -8.93 -1.46
N THR A 115 -9.88 -9.62 -1.53
CA THR A 115 -9.36 -10.51 -0.48
C THR A 115 -7.85 -10.35 -0.50
N MET A 116 -7.26 -10.22 0.70
CA MET A 116 -5.81 -10.26 0.89
C MET A 116 -5.38 -11.69 1.21
#